data_AF-A0A8J1TH08-F1
#
_entry.id   AF-A0A8J1TH08-F1
#
_cell.length_a   1.000
_cell.length_b   1.000
_cell.length_c   1.000
_cell.angle_alpha   90.00
_cell.angle_beta   90.00
_cell.angle_gamma   90.00
#
_symmetry.space_group_name_H-M   'P 1'
#
loop_
_entity.id
_entity.type
_entity.pdbx_description
1 polymer ?
#
loop_
_entity_poly.entity_id
_entity_poly.type
_entity_poly.pdbx_seq_one_letter_code
_entity_poly.pdbx_strand_id
1 'polypeptide(L)'
;MGDTKISSLSNKHVKIRDLPITWLRKLITMIQLYDTDNDGHGGYEDFMTLADRLIKYGKLDGKAADDVIEFFQSYGSASKAGARSEIMAATGTAQQILAAWKARDNPAAVELWRSRYSRMFKIFDLNSTGFITFDEYLTFWRIFGIDPRFARMQFDYMDTDADGNISEEEFVDAAIDNFCNADLDAPNRFYGPLVKY
;
A
#
# COMPACT_ATOMS: atom_id res chain seq x y z
N MET A 1 -34.18 -29.60 19.64
CA MET A 1 -34.62 -28.18 19.71
C MET A 1 -33.78 -27.50 20.77
N GLY A 2 -32.87 -26.65 20.34
CA GLY A 2 -31.84 -26.01 21.17
C GLY A 2 -30.62 -25.79 20.29
N ASP A 3 -30.04 -24.60 20.36
CA ASP A 3 -28.86 -24.15 19.61
C ASP A 3 -29.07 -23.48 18.24
N THR A 4 -30.19 -22.78 18.08
CA THR A 4 -30.28 -21.67 17.11
C THR A 4 -30.28 -20.34 17.86
N LYS A 5 -29.21 -20.08 18.63
CA LYS A 5 -29.05 -18.81 19.38
C LYS A 5 -27.63 -18.23 19.36
N ILE A 6 -26.88 -18.49 18.28
CA ILE A 6 -25.63 -17.76 17.97
C ILE A 6 -25.63 -17.24 16.52
N SER A 7 -26.79 -16.82 16.01
CA SER A 7 -26.89 -16.21 14.67
C SER A 7 -27.41 -14.76 14.67
N SER A 8 -27.38 -14.08 15.82
CA SER A 8 -27.85 -12.69 15.94
C SER A 8 -26.84 -11.72 16.56
N LEU A 9 -25.54 -11.93 16.37
CA LEU A 9 -24.54 -10.91 16.67
C LEU A 9 -24.48 -9.87 15.54
N SER A 10 -25.42 -8.93 15.65
CA SER A 10 -25.41 -7.56 15.13
C SER A 10 -24.61 -7.29 13.85
N ASN A 11 -25.32 -7.27 12.73
CA ASN A 11 -24.88 -6.61 11.50
C ASN A 11 -24.97 -5.08 11.69
N LYS A 12 -24.22 -4.52 12.66
CA LYS A 12 -24.10 -3.08 12.85
C LYS A 12 -23.32 -2.54 11.65
N HIS A 13 -23.90 -1.56 10.94
CA HIS A 13 -23.17 -0.80 9.94
C HIS A 13 -21.93 -0.17 10.61
N VAL A 14 -20.75 -0.73 10.35
CA VAL A 14 -19.46 -0.17 10.78
C VAL A 14 -19.35 1.24 10.20
N LYS A 15 -19.10 2.24 11.05
CA LYS A 15 -18.84 3.62 10.62
C LYS A 15 -17.36 3.90 10.75
N ILE A 16 -16.85 4.82 9.92
CA ILE A 16 -15.42 5.22 9.93
C ILE A 16 -14.97 5.70 11.32
N ARG A 17 -15.83 6.45 12.02
CA ARG A 17 -15.56 6.95 13.38
C ARG A 17 -15.37 5.85 14.43
N ASP A 18 -15.77 4.61 14.12
CA ASP A 18 -15.68 3.46 15.04
C ASP A 18 -14.43 2.61 14.72
N LEU A 19 -13.63 2.98 13.72
CA LEU A 19 -12.39 2.26 13.35
C LEU A 19 -11.23 2.64 14.29
N PRO A 20 -10.29 1.71 14.57
CA PRO A 20 -9.08 2.02 15.31
C PRO A 20 -8.31 3.14 14.64
N ILE A 21 -7.93 4.12 15.45
CA ILE A 21 -7.33 5.36 14.95
C ILE A 21 -5.98 5.09 14.27
N THR A 22 -5.15 4.20 14.83
CA THR A 22 -3.84 3.85 14.28
C THR A 22 -3.97 3.20 12.91
N TRP A 23 -4.88 2.23 12.77
CA TRP A 23 -5.20 1.60 11.49
C TRP A 23 -5.71 2.62 10.46
N LEU A 24 -6.62 3.50 10.86
CA LEU A 24 -7.17 4.53 9.96
C LEU A 24 -6.07 5.48 9.48
N ARG A 25 -5.14 5.88 10.35
CA ARG A 25 -3.99 6.71 9.97
C ARG A 25 -3.06 6.02 8.99
N LYS A 26 -2.80 4.72 9.15
CA LYS A 26 -1.99 3.95 8.19
C LYS A 26 -2.62 3.99 6.80
N LEU A 27 -3.93 3.78 6.73
CA LEU A 27 -4.66 3.87 5.47
C LEU A 27 -4.62 5.27 4.89
N ILE A 28 -4.97 6.31 5.66
CA ILE A 28 -4.93 7.71 5.16
C ILE A 28 -3.52 8.11 4.72
N THR A 29 -2.48 7.65 5.42
CA THR A 29 -1.08 7.88 5.02
C THR A 29 -0.83 7.31 3.63
N MET A 30 -1.18 6.04 3.38
CA MET A 30 -1.07 5.46 2.04
C MET A 30 -1.83 6.28 0.98
N ILE A 31 -3.07 6.68 1.27
CA ILE A 31 -3.90 7.45 0.33
C ILE A 31 -3.23 8.77 -0.04
N GLN A 32 -2.72 9.51 0.96
CA GLN A 32 -2.03 10.78 0.73
C GLN A 32 -0.71 10.62 -0.05
N LEU A 33 -0.02 9.49 0.10
CA LEU A 33 1.17 9.22 -0.72
C LEU A 33 0.80 8.99 -2.19
N TYR A 34 -0.38 8.43 -2.45
CA TYR A 34 -0.85 8.16 -3.81
C TYR A 34 -1.60 9.33 -4.43
N ASP A 35 -2.07 10.29 -3.64
CA ASP A 35 -2.72 11.52 -4.07
C ASP A 35 -1.67 12.61 -4.34
N THR A 36 -1.17 12.66 -5.57
CA THR A 36 -0.04 13.53 -5.95
C THR A 36 -0.47 14.95 -6.26
N ASP A 37 -1.71 15.16 -6.67
CA ASP A 37 -2.27 16.49 -6.97
C ASP A 37 -3.06 17.09 -5.78
N ASN A 38 -3.27 16.33 -4.71
CA ASN A 38 -3.96 16.70 -3.47
C ASN A 38 -5.46 16.98 -3.66
N ASP A 39 -6.10 16.29 -4.61
CA ASP A 39 -7.55 16.40 -4.82
C ASP A 39 -8.37 15.54 -3.84
N GLY A 40 -7.69 14.79 -2.97
CA GLY A 40 -8.26 13.93 -1.93
C GLY A 40 -8.40 12.46 -2.35
N HIS A 41 -7.96 12.09 -3.56
CA HIS A 41 -8.07 10.71 -4.05
C HIS A 41 -6.97 10.31 -5.03
N GLY A 42 -6.34 9.14 -4.81
CA GLY A 42 -5.41 8.56 -5.80
C GLY A 42 -6.11 8.11 -7.08
N GLY A 43 -6.08 8.96 -8.11
CA GLY A 43 -6.67 8.76 -9.42
C GLY A 43 -5.68 8.23 -10.47
N TYR A 44 -6.17 8.05 -11.70
CA TYR A 44 -5.32 7.62 -12.81
C TYR A 44 -4.16 8.60 -13.05
N GLU A 45 -4.42 9.91 -13.01
CA GLU A 45 -3.41 10.93 -13.26
C GLU A 45 -2.33 10.93 -12.17
N ASP A 46 -2.67 10.60 -10.92
CA ASP A 46 -1.68 10.45 -9.86
C ASP A 46 -0.76 9.26 -10.08
N PHE A 47 -1.32 8.10 -10.45
CA PHE A 47 -0.51 6.94 -10.76
C PHE A 47 0.41 7.19 -11.96
N MET A 48 -0.04 7.94 -12.97
CA MET A 48 0.84 8.35 -14.07
C MET A 48 1.93 9.33 -13.60
N THR A 49 1.60 10.24 -12.68
CA THR A 49 2.60 11.13 -12.06
C THR A 49 3.64 10.35 -11.26
N LEU A 50 3.24 9.31 -10.52
CA LEU A 50 4.15 8.41 -9.81
C LEU A 50 5.04 7.62 -10.79
N ALA A 51 4.48 7.16 -11.92
CA ALA A 51 5.24 6.51 -12.99
C ALA A 51 6.33 7.44 -13.55
N ASP A 52 5.97 8.68 -13.89
CA ASP A 52 6.91 9.68 -14.40
C ASP A 52 8.03 9.98 -13.39
N ARG A 53 7.68 10.09 -12.10
CA ARG A 53 8.66 10.27 -11.02
C ARG A 53 9.59 9.07 -10.92
N LEU A 54 9.07 7.84 -10.98
CA LEU A 54 9.87 6.62 -10.90
C LEU A 54 10.85 6.51 -12.08
N ILE A 55 10.38 6.75 -13.29
CA ILE A 55 11.23 6.76 -14.50
C ILE A 55 12.33 7.81 -14.36
N LYS A 56 11.98 9.03 -13.94
CA LYS A 56 12.93 10.12 -13.78
C LYS A 56 13.97 9.87 -12.69
N TYR A 57 13.56 9.44 -11.49
CA TYR A 57 14.46 9.27 -10.36
C TYR A 57 15.24 7.96 -10.42
N GLY A 58 14.62 6.89 -10.94
CA GLY A 58 15.27 5.61 -11.23
C GLY A 58 16.15 5.65 -12.48
N LYS A 59 16.10 6.74 -13.26
CA LYS A 59 16.83 6.91 -14.54
C LYS A 59 16.55 5.75 -15.51
N LEU A 60 15.29 5.35 -15.57
CA LEU A 60 14.84 4.22 -16.38
C LEU A 60 14.61 4.65 -17.82
N ASP A 61 14.89 3.75 -18.75
CA ASP A 61 14.63 3.92 -20.17
C ASP A 61 14.19 2.60 -20.81
N GLY A 62 13.80 2.69 -22.09
CA GLY A 62 13.37 1.54 -22.89
C GLY A 62 12.35 0.65 -22.19
N LYS A 63 12.63 -0.65 -22.14
CA LYS A 63 11.70 -1.66 -21.60
C LYS A 63 11.37 -1.43 -20.12
N ALA A 64 12.32 -0.98 -19.31
CA ALA A 64 12.10 -0.74 -17.89
C ALA A 64 11.13 0.43 -17.66
N ALA A 65 11.24 1.49 -18.45
CA ALA A 65 10.27 2.59 -18.42
C ALA A 65 8.87 2.13 -18.88
N ASP A 66 8.80 1.31 -19.93
CA ASP A 66 7.54 0.74 -20.42
C ASP A 66 6.85 -0.14 -19.37
N ASP A 67 7.61 -0.97 -18.63
CA ASP A 67 7.09 -1.81 -17.54
C ASP A 67 6.50 -0.98 -16.40
N VAL A 68 7.17 0.13 -16.03
CA VAL A 68 6.67 1.08 -15.03
C VAL A 68 5.35 1.70 -15.48
N ILE A 69 5.28 2.16 -16.73
CA ILE A 69 4.05 2.74 -17.31
C ILE A 69 2.91 1.72 -17.28
N GLU A 70 3.15 0.51 -17.77
CA GLU A 70 2.14 -0.55 -17.82
C GLU A 70 1.63 -0.91 -16.41
N PHE A 71 2.54 -0.99 -15.43
CA PHE A 71 2.18 -1.22 -14.05
C PHE A 71 1.23 -0.14 -13.53
N PHE A 72 1.65 1.13 -13.55
CA PHE A 72 0.83 2.22 -13.01
C PHE A 72 -0.46 2.46 -13.78
N GLN A 73 -0.48 2.22 -15.10
CA GLN A 73 -1.71 2.24 -15.90
C GLN A 73 -2.69 1.15 -15.47
N SER A 74 -2.21 -0.06 -15.17
CA SER A 74 -3.08 -1.14 -14.70
C SER A 74 -3.72 -0.83 -13.35
N TYR A 75 -3.03 -0.08 -12.48
CA TYR A 75 -3.58 0.42 -11.21
C TYR A 75 -4.58 1.58 -11.44
N GLY A 76 -4.22 2.58 -12.26
CA GLY A 76 -5.07 3.73 -12.52
C GLY A 76 -6.35 3.40 -13.31
N SER A 77 -6.28 2.47 -14.26
CA SER A 77 -7.44 2.05 -15.06
C SER A 77 -8.49 1.32 -14.23
N ALA A 78 -8.05 0.52 -13.24
CA ALA A 78 -8.96 -0.15 -12.33
C ALA A 78 -9.67 0.84 -11.38
N SER A 79 -9.01 1.93 -11.00
CA SER A 79 -9.61 3.07 -10.28
C SER A 79 -10.73 3.74 -11.12
N LYS A 80 -10.49 4.03 -12.40
CA LYS A 80 -11.49 4.62 -13.32
C LYS A 80 -12.74 3.76 -13.53
N ALA A 81 -12.60 2.42 -13.52
CA ALA A 81 -13.70 1.51 -13.80
C ALA A 81 -14.73 1.39 -12.65
N GLY A 82 -14.50 2.03 -11.49
CA GLY A 82 -15.34 1.88 -10.30
C GLY A 82 -15.48 0.42 -9.85
N ALA A 83 -14.50 -0.41 -10.22
CA ALA A 83 -14.59 -1.86 -10.07
C ALA A 83 -14.67 -2.21 -8.59
N ARG A 84 -15.72 -2.95 -8.24
CA ARG A 84 -16.01 -3.53 -6.90
C ARG A 84 -14.88 -4.41 -6.33
N SER A 85 -13.81 -4.66 -7.07
CA SER A 85 -12.74 -5.61 -6.77
C SER A 85 -11.50 -5.02 -6.09
N GLU A 86 -11.42 -3.70 -5.86
CA GLU A 86 -10.13 -3.09 -5.54
C GLU A 86 -10.08 -2.57 -4.11
N ILE A 87 -9.85 -3.49 -3.19
CA ILE A 87 -9.82 -3.25 -1.76
C ILE A 87 -8.60 -2.36 -1.35
N MET A 88 -7.65 -2.13 -2.26
CA MET A 88 -6.50 -1.22 -2.04
C MET A 88 -6.45 -0.03 -3.02
N ALA A 89 -7.42 0.14 -3.92
CA ALA A 89 -7.59 1.41 -4.64
C ALA A 89 -8.32 2.39 -3.73
N ALA A 90 -7.77 2.63 -2.54
CA ALA A 90 -8.37 3.53 -1.56
C ALA A 90 -8.23 4.97 -2.08
N THR A 91 -9.11 5.36 -2.99
CA THR A 91 -9.18 6.70 -3.57
C THR A 91 -9.85 7.67 -2.57
N GLY A 92 -9.53 7.57 -1.27
CA GLY A 92 -10.03 8.47 -0.22
C GLY A 92 -11.51 8.32 0.19
N THR A 93 -12.35 7.57 -0.53
CA THR A 93 -13.80 7.58 -0.24
C THR A 93 -14.17 6.77 1.01
N ALA A 94 -15.25 7.20 1.69
CA ALA A 94 -15.76 6.51 2.85
C ALA A 94 -16.13 5.04 2.59
N GLN A 95 -16.65 4.73 1.40
CA GLN A 95 -17.01 3.38 1.01
C GLN A 95 -15.78 2.48 0.85
N GLN A 96 -14.69 2.99 0.27
CA GLN A 96 -13.45 2.23 0.11
C GLN A 96 -12.74 2.00 1.44
N ILE A 97 -12.72 3.00 2.34
CA ILE A 97 -12.17 2.83 3.69
C ILE A 97 -12.88 1.67 4.42
N LEU A 98 -14.21 1.63 4.36
CA LEU A 98 -14.99 0.55 4.96
C LEU A 98 -14.82 -0.79 4.24
N ALA A 99 -14.55 -0.79 2.93
CA ALA A 99 -14.25 -2.01 2.19
C ALA A 99 -12.88 -2.59 2.59
N ALA A 100 -11.84 -1.75 2.69
CA ALA A 100 -10.52 -2.13 3.20
C ALA A 100 -10.59 -2.71 4.61
N TRP A 101 -11.37 -2.07 5.50
CA TRP A 101 -11.59 -2.57 6.84
C TRP A 101 -12.25 -3.95 6.89
N LYS A 102 -13.17 -4.26 5.97
CA LYS A 102 -13.83 -5.58 5.94
C LYS A 102 -12.94 -6.68 5.37
N ALA A 103 -11.93 -6.30 4.60
CA ALA A 103 -11.16 -7.22 3.80
C ALA A 103 -9.87 -7.70 4.45
N ARG A 104 -9.34 -6.96 5.43
CA ARG A 104 -8.17 -7.37 6.23
C ARG A 104 -8.28 -8.79 6.79
N ASP A 105 -9.49 -9.22 7.15
CA ASP A 105 -9.73 -10.54 7.73
C ASP A 105 -10.25 -11.56 6.68
N ASN A 106 -10.31 -11.19 5.40
CA ASN A 106 -10.75 -12.06 4.31
C ASN A 106 -9.53 -12.64 3.55
N PRO A 107 -9.26 -13.96 3.64
CA PRO A 107 -8.08 -14.57 3.02
C PRO A 107 -7.95 -14.32 1.51
N ALA A 108 -9.06 -14.34 0.77
CA ALA A 108 -9.03 -14.09 -0.67
C ALA A 108 -8.65 -12.64 -1.00
N ALA A 109 -9.08 -11.68 -0.18
CA ALA A 109 -8.70 -10.28 -0.34
C ALA A 109 -7.23 -10.06 0.02
N VAL A 110 -6.76 -10.68 1.11
CA VAL A 110 -5.36 -10.63 1.54
C VAL A 110 -4.44 -11.22 0.46
N GLU A 111 -4.83 -12.32 -0.18
CA GLU A 111 -4.06 -12.91 -1.27
C GLU A 111 -3.97 -11.99 -2.50
N LEU A 112 -5.08 -11.32 -2.85
CA LEU A 112 -5.06 -10.30 -3.90
C LEU A 112 -4.12 -9.13 -3.55
N TRP A 113 -4.03 -8.75 -2.27
CA TRP A 113 -3.08 -7.74 -1.82
C TRP A 113 -1.63 -8.23 -1.91
N ARG A 114 -1.36 -9.48 -1.51
CA ARG A 114 -0.04 -10.10 -1.64
C ARG A 114 0.46 -10.07 -3.08
N SER A 115 -0.38 -10.52 -4.01
CA SER A 115 -0.08 -10.50 -5.45
C SER A 115 0.22 -9.08 -5.97
N ARG A 116 -0.48 -8.07 -5.46
CA ARG A 116 -0.24 -6.67 -5.83
C ARG A 116 1.10 -6.14 -5.32
N TYR A 117 1.42 -6.35 -4.05
CA TYR A 117 2.70 -5.94 -3.49
C TYR A 117 3.87 -6.71 -4.10
N SER A 118 3.68 -7.97 -4.47
CA SER A 118 4.64 -8.75 -5.27
C SER A 118 4.90 -8.10 -6.63
N ARG A 119 3.85 -7.65 -7.33
CA ARG A 119 4.03 -6.92 -8.59
C ARG A 119 4.70 -5.57 -8.39
N MET A 120 4.39 -4.87 -7.29
CA MET A 120 4.99 -3.58 -6.92
C MET A 120 6.48 -3.74 -6.57
N PHE A 121 6.86 -4.82 -5.89
CA PHE A 121 8.25 -5.14 -5.59
C PHE A 121 9.10 -5.20 -6.86
N LYS A 122 8.63 -5.91 -7.90
CA LYS A 122 9.32 -6.03 -9.19
C LYS A 122 9.53 -4.69 -9.92
N ILE A 123 8.72 -3.69 -9.59
CA ILE A 123 8.82 -2.35 -10.15
C ILE A 123 9.84 -1.50 -9.38
N PHE A 124 10.12 -1.82 -8.12
CA PHE A 124 11.11 -1.13 -7.30
C PHE A 124 12.47 -1.83 -7.23
N ASP A 125 12.53 -3.11 -7.53
CA ASP A 125 13.76 -3.84 -7.84
C ASP A 125 14.27 -3.41 -9.23
N LEU A 126 14.82 -2.18 -9.29
CA LEU A 126 15.15 -1.48 -10.53
C LEU A 126 16.19 -2.21 -11.37
N ASN A 127 17.11 -2.90 -10.70
CA ASN A 127 18.16 -3.69 -11.33
C ASN A 127 17.81 -5.18 -11.49
N SER A 128 16.60 -5.60 -11.08
CA SER A 128 16.11 -6.97 -11.17
C SER A 128 17.03 -8.00 -10.48
N THR A 129 17.57 -7.64 -9.32
CA THR A 129 18.43 -8.52 -8.51
C THR A 129 17.64 -9.51 -7.67
N GLY A 130 16.33 -9.32 -7.52
CA GLY A 130 15.48 -10.02 -6.56
C GLY A 130 15.47 -9.37 -5.18
N PHE A 131 16.09 -8.20 -5.04
CA PHE A 131 16.24 -7.48 -3.78
C PHE A 131 16.10 -5.98 -3.99
N ILE A 132 15.51 -5.28 -3.02
CA ILE A 132 15.51 -3.81 -2.99
C ILE A 132 16.66 -3.37 -2.09
N THR A 133 17.66 -2.73 -2.71
CA THR A 133 18.77 -2.09 -1.99
C THR A 133 18.30 -0.81 -1.28
N PHE A 134 19.10 -0.30 -0.33
CA PHE A 134 18.76 0.97 0.33
C PHE A 134 18.68 2.17 -0.64
N ASP A 135 19.45 2.17 -1.73
CA ASP A 135 19.40 3.25 -2.73
C ASP A 135 18.12 3.19 -3.59
N GLU A 136 17.67 1.99 -3.95
CA GLU A 136 16.38 1.77 -4.61
C GLU A 136 15.22 2.15 -3.67
N TYR A 137 15.33 1.78 -2.40
CA TYR A 137 14.38 2.19 -1.37
C TYR A 137 14.35 3.72 -1.18
N LEU A 138 15.49 4.42 -1.21
CA LEU A 138 15.50 5.88 -1.18
C LEU A 138 14.85 6.50 -2.42
N THR A 139 14.95 5.84 -3.57
CA THR A 139 14.25 6.26 -4.80
C THR A 139 12.74 6.18 -4.61
N PHE A 140 12.24 5.10 -3.99
CA PHE A 140 10.84 4.99 -3.56
C PHE A 140 10.41 6.17 -2.68
N TRP A 141 11.17 6.50 -1.63
CA TRP A 141 10.83 7.61 -0.74
C TRP A 141 10.75 8.95 -1.47
N ARG A 142 11.62 9.18 -2.46
CA ARG A 142 11.63 10.40 -3.28
C ARG A 142 10.39 10.50 -4.18
N ILE A 143 9.94 9.39 -4.76
CA ILE A 143 8.76 9.35 -5.64
C ILE A 143 7.50 9.77 -4.88
N PHE A 144 7.39 9.29 -3.64
CA PHE A 144 6.29 9.60 -2.73
C PHE A 144 6.46 10.92 -1.96
N GLY A 145 7.57 11.64 -2.16
CA GLY A 145 7.84 12.91 -1.48
C GLY A 145 8.02 12.79 0.04
N ILE A 146 8.36 11.58 0.53
CA ILE A 146 8.54 11.32 1.96
C ILE A 146 9.91 11.82 2.40
N ASP A 147 9.97 12.40 3.59
CA ASP A 147 11.22 12.90 4.17
C ASP A 147 12.25 11.77 4.35
N PRO A 148 13.40 11.80 3.65
CA PRO A 148 14.35 10.70 3.64
C PRO A 148 15.02 10.45 5.00
N ARG A 149 14.89 11.38 5.97
CA ARG A 149 15.45 11.21 7.32
C ARG A 149 14.90 9.99 8.06
N PHE A 150 13.70 9.51 7.70
CA PHE A 150 13.11 8.31 8.29
C PHE A 150 13.34 7.03 7.48
N ALA A 151 13.91 7.14 6.27
CA ALA A 151 14.05 6.01 5.35
C ALA A 151 14.92 4.91 5.93
N ARG A 152 16.07 5.26 6.55
CA ARG A 152 16.99 4.27 7.14
C ARG A 152 16.30 3.43 8.22
N MET A 153 15.61 4.10 9.15
CA MET A 153 14.88 3.43 10.23
C MET A 153 13.78 2.51 9.69
N GLN A 154 13.05 2.93 8.66
CA GLN A 154 11.98 2.12 8.08
C GLN A 154 12.54 0.93 7.28
N PHE A 155 13.64 1.13 6.57
CA PHE A 155 14.34 0.07 5.86
C PHE A 155 14.81 -1.01 6.84
N ASP A 156 15.52 -0.63 7.91
CA ASP A 156 16.03 -1.56 8.92
C ASP A 156 14.91 -2.29 9.68
N TYR A 157 13.70 -1.75 9.63
CA TYR A 157 12.53 -2.41 10.18
C TYR A 157 11.98 -3.49 9.23
N MET A 158 12.07 -3.25 7.93
CA MET A 158 11.56 -4.12 6.88
C MET A 158 12.55 -5.25 6.56
N ASP A 159 13.85 -4.96 6.60
CA ASP A 159 14.96 -5.90 6.52
C ASP A 159 15.06 -6.69 7.84
N THR A 160 14.29 -7.78 7.92
CA THR A 160 14.08 -8.56 9.15
C THR A 160 15.21 -9.53 9.44
N ASP A 161 15.94 -9.97 8.41
CA ASP A 161 17.11 -10.82 8.56
C ASP A 161 18.43 -10.02 8.64
N ALA A 162 18.37 -8.70 8.43
CA ALA A 162 19.46 -7.75 8.50
C ALA A 162 20.58 -8.04 7.49
N ASP A 163 20.23 -8.54 6.31
CA ASP A 163 21.18 -8.80 5.22
C ASP A 163 21.60 -7.53 4.44
N GLY A 164 20.94 -6.40 4.73
CA GLY A 164 21.19 -5.11 4.11
C GLY A 164 20.35 -4.85 2.86
N ASN A 165 19.44 -5.76 2.51
CA ASN A 165 18.51 -5.68 1.40
C ASN A 165 17.10 -6.05 1.87
N ILE A 166 16.11 -5.69 1.07
CA ILE A 166 14.72 -6.11 1.31
C ILE A 166 14.36 -7.14 0.25
N SER A 167 14.04 -8.36 0.68
CA SER A 167 13.51 -9.41 -0.19
C SER A 167 12.04 -9.15 -0.58
N GLU A 168 11.55 -9.88 -1.60
CA GLU A 168 10.13 -9.81 -1.98
C GLU A 168 9.21 -10.23 -0.82
N GLU A 169 9.61 -11.26 -0.07
CA GLU A 169 8.86 -11.76 1.09
C GLU A 169 8.73 -10.68 2.17
N GLU A 170 9.84 -10.05 2.55
CA GLU A 170 9.85 -8.98 3.55
C GLU A 170 9.04 -7.76 3.12
N PHE A 171 9.15 -7.36 1.86
CA PHE A 171 8.38 -6.26 1.30
C PHE A 171 6.88 -6.53 1.36
N VAL A 172 6.47 -7.72 0.90
CA VAL A 172 5.05 -8.11 0.89
C VAL A 172 4.53 -8.28 2.31
N ASP A 173 5.27 -8.93 3.19
CA ASP A 173 4.84 -9.14 4.57
C ASP A 173 4.74 -7.83 5.35
N ALA A 174 5.70 -6.90 5.20
CA ALA A 174 5.59 -5.58 5.80
C ALA A 174 4.36 -4.81 5.30
N ALA A 175 4.03 -4.94 4.02
CA ALA A 175 2.85 -4.31 3.43
C ALA A 175 1.53 -4.91 3.95
N ILE A 176 1.44 -6.25 4.02
CA ILE A 176 0.26 -6.96 4.51
C ILE A 176 0.08 -6.74 6.01
N ASP A 177 1.16 -6.88 6.79
CA ASP A 177 1.15 -6.65 8.24
C ASP A 177 0.63 -5.24 8.56
N ASN A 178 0.97 -4.24 7.74
CA ASN A 178 0.52 -2.87 7.97
C ASN A 178 -1.02 -2.75 8.06
N PHE A 179 -1.78 -3.53 7.29
CA PHE A 179 -3.26 -3.44 7.24
C PHE A 179 -4.00 -4.61 7.86
N CYS A 180 -3.34 -5.78 7.97
CA CYS A 180 -3.94 -7.04 8.40
C CYS A 180 -3.45 -7.52 9.76
N ASN A 181 -2.50 -6.84 10.42
CA ASN A 181 -2.05 -7.24 11.75
C ASN A 181 -3.22 -7.28 12.74
N ALA A 182 -3.26 -8.33 13.56
CA ALA A 182 -4.25 -8.48 14.63
C ALA A 182 -4.08 -7.40 15.71
N ASP A 183 -2.85 -6.93 15.94
CA ASP A 183 -2.54 -5.73 16.71
C ASP A 183 -2.72 -4.49 15.81
N LEU A 184 -3.86 -3.84 16.00
CA LEU A 184 -4.27 -2.68 15.21
C LEU A 184 -3.51 -1.40 15.59
N ASP A 185 -2.77 -1.44 16.70
CA ASP A 185 -1.90 -0.36 17.18
C ASP A 185 -0.42 -0.59 16.85
N ALA A 186 -0.08 -1.71 16.20
CA ALA A 186 1.26 -1.95 15.69
C ALA A 186 1.76 -0.76 14.86
N PRO A 187 3.06 -0.41 14.91
CA PRO A 187 3.61 0.73 14.18
C PRO A 187 3.40 0.60 12.66
N ASN A 188 3.47 1.73 11.93
CA ASN A 188 3.53 1.69 10.47
C ASN A 188 4.91 1.17 10.04
N ARG A 189 4.91 0.09 9.28
CA ARG A 189 6.14 -0.61 8.87
C ARG A 189 6.51 -0.39 7.41
N PHE A 190 5.64 0.31 6.66
CA PHE A 190 5.73 0.35 5.20
C PHE A 190 5.71 1.78 4.64
N TYR A 191 4.71 2.58 4.97
CA TYR A 191 4.49 3.90 4.37
C TYR A 191 5.15 5.08 5.11
N GLY A 192 6.17 4.82 5.92
CA GLY A 192 6.89 5.87 6.65
C GLY A 192 6.09 6.52 7.78
N PRO A 193 6.40 7.78 8.16
CA PRO A 193 5.72 8.45 9.26
C PRO A 193 4.22 8.61 9.02
N LEU A 194 3.41 8.28 10.02
CA LEU A 194 1.96 8.48 9.95
C LEU A 194 1.60 9.96 9.88
N VAL A 195 0.64 10.28 9.03
CA VAL A 195 0.03 11.61 8.94
C VAL A 195 -0.45 12.07 10.32
N LYS A 196 -0.29 13.36 10.60
CA LYS A 196 -0.76 14.00 11.83
C LYS A 196 -2.21 14.42 11.66
N TYR A 197 -2.94 14.41 12.78
CA TYR A 197 -4.25 15.06 12.89
C TYR A 197 -4.10 16.55 13.12
#